data_AF-G5Q2W0-F1
#
_entry.id   AF-G5Q2W0-F1
#
_cell.length_a   1.000
_cell.length_b   1.000
_cell.length_c   1.000
_cell.angle_alpha   90.00
_cell.angle_beta   90.00
_cell.angle_gamma   90.00
#
_symmetry.space_group_name_H-M   'P 1'
#
loop_
_entity.id
_entity.type
_entity.pdbx_description
1 polymer ?
#
loop_
_entity_poly.entity_id
_entity_poly.type
_entity_poly.pdbx_seq_one_letter_code
_entity_poly.pdbx_strand_id
1 'polypeptide(L)'
;MIVRPQQHWIRLIFVWHGSVLSKIFSRLLLNFLLSIAVIIMLPWYTMLGIKFTLAPFSILGVAIAIFLGFRNNACYARYVEARHLWGQLMIASRSILREVKTTLPDERGIEDFVRLQIAFAHCLRMTLRRQPQTQVLGNYLDQEALQKVVASHSPANRILLLMGEWLAIRRRSGKLFERL
;
A
#
# COMPACT_ATOMS: atom_id res chain seq x y z
N MET A 1 -1.97 -4.97 11.15
CA MET A 1 -2.18 -6.27 10.48
C MET A 1 -3.68 -6.43 10.38
N ILE A 2 -4.27 -6.58 9.19
CA ILE A 2 -5.67 -7.03 9.12
C ILE A 2 -5.61 -8.50 9.54
N VAL A 3 -5.73 -8.74 10.84
CA VAL A 3 -5.86 -10.09 11.38
C VAL A 3 -7.26 -10.53 11.02
N ARG A 4 -7.42 -11.17 9.87
CA ARG A 4 -8.66 -11.88 9.59
C ARG A 4 -8.69 -13.08 10.56
N PRO A 5 -9.79 -13.31 11.28
CA PRO A 5 -9.95 -14.57 12.00
C PRO A 5 -9.75 -15.72 10.99
N GLN A 6 -9.16 -16.83 11.44
CA GLN A 6 -8.98 -18.04 10.63
C GLN A 6 -10.37 -18.48 10.11
N GLN A 7 -10.72 -18.08 8.89
CA GLN A 7 -11.94 -18.51 8.23
C GLN A 7 -11.63 -19.77 7.44
N HIS A 8 -12.49 -20.78 7.52
CA HIS A 8 -12.36 -21.97 6.68
C HIS A 8 -12.28 -21.56 5.20
N TRP A 9 -11.36 -22.19 4.47
CA TRP A 9 -11.09 -21.94 3.05
C TRP A 9 -12.35 -21.98 2.16
N ILE A 10 -13.37 -22.76 2.55
CA ILE A 10 -14.67 -22.84 1.87
C ILE A 10 -15.43 -21.50 1.94
N ARG A 11 -15.46 -20.82 3.10
CA ARG A 11 -16.14 -19.53 3.24
C ARG A 11 -15.48 -18.45 2.39
N LEU A 12 -14.16 -18.53 2.20
CA LEU A 12 -13.40 -17.60 1.34
C LEU A 12 -13.81 -17.69 -0.13
N ILE A 13 -14.24 -18.86 -0.62
CA ILE A 13 -14.70 -19.05 -2.00
C ILE A 13 -16.04 -18.33 -2.24
N PHE A 14 -16.90 -18.25 -1.23
CA PHE A 14 -18.23 -17.61 -1.31
C PHE A 14 -18.22 -16.10 -1.01
N VAL A 15 -17.05 -15.49 -0.74
CA VAL A 15 -16.98 -14.04 -0.58
C VAL A 15 -17.00 -13.37 -1.94
N TRP A 16 -18.15 -12.81 -2.33
CA TRP A 16 -18.31 -12.10 -3.60
C TRP A 16 -17.72 -10.67 -3.57
N HIS A 17 -17.93 -9.95 -2.46
CA HIS A 17 -17.53 -8.56 -2.33
C HIS A 17 -16.01 -8.43 -2.09
N GLY A 18 -15.32 -7.80 -3.04
CA GLY A 18 -13.87 -7.61 -3.01
C GLY A 18 -13.04 -8.79 -3.49
N SER A 19 -13.67 -9.83 -4.04
CA SER A 19 -12.98 -10.98 -4.63
C SER A 19 -12.43 -10.67 -6.03
N VAL A 20 -11.33 -11.35 -6.38
CA VAL A 20 -10.79 -11.34 -7.75
C VAL A 20 -11.78 -11.97 -8.73
N LEU A 21 -12.67 -12.85 -8.23
CA LEU A 21 -13.68 -13.54 -9.04
C LEU A 21 -14.56 -12.57 -9.83
N SER A 22 -15.05 -11.49 -9.21
CA SER A 22 -15.87 -10.48 -9.90
C SER A 22 -15.09 -9.80 -11.05
N LYS A 23 -13.76 -9.64 -10.92
CA LYS A 23 -12.92 -9.05 -11.97
C LYS A 23 -12.65 -9.99 -13.14
N ILE A 24 -12.61 -11.31 -12.91
CA ILE A 24 -12.34 -12.31 -13.95
C ILE A 24 -13.59 -13.03 -14.45
N PHE A 25 -14.76 -12.76 -13.85
CA PHE A 25 -16.02 -13.43 -14.16
C PHE A 25 -16.39 -13.34 -15.65
N SER A 26 -16.22 -12.16 -16.27
CA SER A 26 -16.48 -11.99 -17.71
C SER A 26 -15.58 -12.86 -18.59
N ARG A 27 -14.30 -13.02 -18.21
CA ARG A 27 -13.34 -13.87 -18.93
C ARG A 27 -13.67 -15.35 -18.76
N LEU A 28 -14.07 -15.75 -17.55
CA LEU A 28 -14.52 -17.10 -17.27
C LEU A 28 -15.80 -17.43 -18.05
N LEU A 29 -16.76 -16.51 -18.07
CA LEU A 29 -18.01 -16.67 -18.82
C LEU A 29 -17.76 -16.76 -20.32
N LEU A 30 -16.90 -15.89 -20.88
CA LEU A 30 -16.51 -15.95 -22.29
C LEU A 30 -15.87 -17.31 -22.62
N ASN A 31 -14.93 -17.77 -21.78
CA ASN A 31 -14.28 -19.06 -21.97
C ASN A 31 -15.29 -20.22 -21.91
N PHE A 32 -16.24 -20.17 -20.98
CA PHE A 32 -17.31 -21.16 -20.84
C PHE A 32 -18.22 -21.20 -22.08
N LEU A 33 -18.67 -20.04 -22.57
CA LEU A 33 -19.48 -19.95 -23.79
C LEU A 33 -18.71 -20.43 -25.02
N LEU A 34 -17.42 -20.08 -25.13
CA LEU A 34 -16.55 -20.57 -26.19
C LEU A 34 -16.43 -22.10 -26.14
N SER A 35 -16.26 -22.70 -24.96
CA SER A 35 -16.22 -24.16 -24.80
C SER A 35 -17.53 -24.82 -25.27
N ILE A 36 -18.69 -24.26 -24.93
CA ILE A 36 -19.99 -24.76 -25.42
C ILE A 36 -20.07 -24.66 -26.95
N ALA A 37 -19.68 -23.53 -27.52
CA ALA A 37 -19.71 -23.32 -28.97
C ALA A 37 -18.82 -24.33 -29.71
N VAL A 38 -17.62 -24.59 -29.19
CA VAL A 38 -16.69 -25.59 -29.75
C VAL A 38 -17.28 -26.99 -29.70
N ILE A 39 -17.94 -27.38 -28.59
CA ILE A 39 -18.60 -28.69 -28.47
C ILE A 39 -19.73 -28.84 -29.51
N ILE A 40 -20.55 -27.80 -29.69
CA ILE A 40 -21.65 -27.80 -30.67
C ILE A 40 -21.12 -27.86 -32.11
N MET A 41 -20.00 -27.18 -32.40
CA MET A 41 -19.39 -27.16 -33.74
C MET A 41 -18.56 -28.41 -34.07
N LEU A 42 -18.22 -29.23 -33.07
CA LEU A 42 -17.37 -30.42 -33.24
C LEU A 42 -17.83 -31.39 -34.34
N PRO A 43 -19.15 -31.70 -34.51
CA PRO A 43 -19.62 -32.59 -35.57
C PRO A 43 -19.41 -32.05 -36.99
N TRP A 44 -19.35 -30.73 -37.15
CA TRP A 44 -19.15 -30.06 -38.44
C TRP A 44 -17.66 -29.92 -38.75
N TYR A 45 -16.85 -29.77 -37.70
CA TYR A 45 -15.39 -29.66 -37.78
C TYR A 45 -14.72 -30.91 -38.33
N THR A 46 -15.24 -32.11 -38.03
CA THR A 46 -14.68 -33.38 -38.53
C THR A 46 -14.73 -33.49 -40.07
N MET A 47 -15.61 -32.73 -40.75
CA MET A 47 -15.65 -32.64 -42.23
C MET A 47 -14.57 -31.73 -42.83
N LEU A 48 -14.03 -30.77 -42.08
CA LEU A 48 -13.11 -29.73 -42.57
C LEU A 48 -11.63 -30.17 -42.63
N GLY A 49 -11.27 -31.32 -42.03
CA GLY A 49 -9.92 -31.91 -42.14
C GLY A 49 -8.79 -31.19 -41.41
N ILE A 50 -9.04 -30.04 -40.76
CA ILE A 50 -8.07 -29.33 -39.91
C ILE A 50 -7.86 -30.15 -38.62
N LYS A 51 -6.63 -30.20 -38.08
CA LYS A 51 -6.32 -30.90 -36.82
C LYS A 51 -5.73 -29.92 -35.80
N PHE A 52 -6.53 -29.50 -34.82
CA PHE A 52 -6.00 -28.84 -33.63
C PHE A 52 -5.33 -29.87 -32.72
N THR A 53 -4.01 -29.77 -32.55
CA THR A 53 -3.24 -30.59 -31.62
C THR A 53 -3.02 -29.85 -30.31
N LEU A 54 -2.92 -30.59 -29.20
CA LEU A 54 -2.65 -29.99 -27.88
C LEU A 54 -1.21 -29.47 -27.73
N ALA A 55 -0.26 -30.01 -28.51
CA ALA A 55 1.16 -29.78 -28.28
C ALA A 55 1.58 -28.28 -28.28
N PRO A 56 1.14 -27.43 -29.24
CA PRO A 56 1.48 -26.00 -29.20
C PRO A 56 0.90 -25.28 -27.97
N PHE A 57 -0.30 -25.67 -27.53
CA PHE A 57 -0.95 -25.09 -26.36
C PHE A 57 -0.26 -25.50 -25.05
N SER A 58 0.26 -26.72 -24.95
CA SER A 58 1.02 -27.17 -23.79
C SER A 58 2.31 -26.37 -23.61
N ILE A 59 3.09 -26.17 -24.69
CA ILE A 59 4.32 -25.37 -24.66
C ILE A 59 4.00 -23.93 -24.26
N LEU A 60 2.97 -23.34 -24.88
CA LEU A 60 2.52 -21.99 -24.55
C LEU A 60 2.05 -21.88 -23.09
N GLY A 61 1.31 -22.87 -22.60
CA GLY A 61 0.83 -22.93 -21.22
C GLY A 61 1.96 -22.98 -20.20
N VAL A 62 2.99 -23.81 -20.45
CA VAL A 62 4.19 -23.88 -19.60
C VAL A 62 4.94 -22.55 -19.59
N ALA A 63 5.13 -21.94 -20.76
CA ALA A 63 5.79 -20.63 -20.85
C ALA A 63 5.03 -19.57 -20.04
N ILE A 64 3.70 -19.47 -20.21
CA ILE A 64 2.85 -18.53 -19.46
C ILE A 64 2.94 -18.79 -17.96
N ALA A 65 2.90 -20.05 -17.52
CA ALA A 65 2.98 -20.41 -16.11
C ALA A 65 4.30 -19.95 -15.47
N ILE A 66 5.43 -20.15 -16.16
CA ILE A 66 6.75 -19.72 -15.69
C ILE A 66 6.81 -18.19 -15.56
N PHE A 67 6.41 -17.46 -16.61
CA PHE A 67 6.40 -15.99 -16.57
C PHE A 67 5.47 -15.44 -15.49
N LEU A 68 4.32 -16.08 -15.29
CA LEU A 68 3.39 -15.71 -14.22
C LEU A 68 4.00 -15.94 -12.84
N GLY A 69 4.76 -17.04 -12.66
CA GLY A 69 5.51 -17.31 -11.44
C GLY A 69 6.50 -16.20 -11.09
N PHE A 70 7.34 -15.82 -12.06
CA PHE A 70 8.29 -14.70 -11.88
C PHE A 70 7.58 -13.38 -11.58
N ARG A 71 6.52 -13.07 -12.32
CA ARG A 71 5.72 -11.85 -12.11
C ARG A 71 5.09 -11.81 -10.72
N ASN A 72 4.51 -12.93 -10.28
CA ASN A 72 3.88 -13.03 -8.96
C ASN A 72 4.91 -12.85 -7.84
N ASN A 73 6.09 -13.44 -7.97
CA ASN A 73 7.18 -13.28 -7.00
C ASN A 73 7.60 -11.81 -6.88
N ALA A 74 7.78 -11.11 -8.01
CA ALA A 74 8.14 -9.68 -8.00
C ALA A 74 7.03 -8.81 -7.40
N CYS A 75 5.75 -9.06 -7.76
CA CYS A 75 4.61 -8.35 -7.19
C CYS A 75 4.49 -8.60 -5.68
N TYR A 76 4.71 -9.83 -5.23
CA TYR A 76 4.68 -10.21 -3.82
C TYR A 76 5.82 -9.53 -3.04
N ALA A 77 7.04 -9.54 -3.55
CA ALA A 77 8.18 -8.85 -2.94
C ALA A 77 7.89 -7.35 -2.75
N ARG A 78 7.35 -6.67 -3.77
CA ARG A 78 6.97 -5.25 -3.68
C ARG A 78 5.85 -5.00 -2.65
N TYR A 79 4.89 -5.90 -2.53
CA TYR A 79 3.86 -5.81 -1.50
C TYR A 79 4.44 -5.94 -0.08
N VAL A 80 5.34 -6.91 0.11
CA VAL A 80 6.02 -7.14 1.40
C VAL A 80 6.91 -5.95 1.75
N GLU A 81 7.67 -5.41 0.79
CA GLU A 81 8.51 -4.22 0.97
C GLU A 81 7.68 -3.01 1.44
N ALA A 82 6.57 -2.71 0.77
CA ALA A 82 5.68 -1.64 1.19
C ALA A 82 5.19 -1.84 2.64
N ARG A 83 4.80 -3.07 3.00
CA ARG A 83 4.38 -3.40 4.37
C ARG A 83 5.51 -3.25 5.39
N HIS A 84 6.73 -3.58 5.01
CA HIS A 84 7.93 -3.42 5.82
C HIS A 84 8.24 -1.95 6.07
N LEU A 85 8.24 -1.11 5.04
CA LEU A 85 8.47 0.34 5.15
C LEU A 85 7.45 1.02 6.08
N TRP A 86 6.16 0.68 5.97
CA TRP A 86 5.14 1.17 6.91
C TRP A 86 5.36 0.68 8.35
N GLY A 87 5.91 -0.53 8.52
CA GLY A 87 6.31 -1.06 9.82
C GLY A 87 7.47 -0.30 10.43
N GLN A 88 8.53 -0.07 9.65
CA GLN A 88 9.69 0.73 10.03
C GLN A 88 9.28 2.15 10.42
N LEU A 89 8.38 2.78 9.66
CA LEU A 89 7.86 4.11 10.00
C LEU A 89 7.19 4.14 11.39
N MET A 90 6.35 3.16 11.72
CA MET A 90 5.73 3.09 13.06
C MET A 90 6.76 2.90 14.17
N ILE A 91 7.80 2.08 13.93
CA ILE A 91 8.87 1.86 14.89
C ILE A 91 9.67 3.14 15.10
N ALA A 92 10.10 3.80 14.03
CA ALA A 92 10.84 5.06 14.08
C ALA A 92 10.05 6.16 14.79
N SER A 93 8.76 6.31 14.49
CA SER A 93 7.84 7.24 15.16
C SER A 93 7.76 7.00 16.68
N ARG A 94 7.65 5.74 17.11
CA ARG A 94 7.66 5.40 18.54
C ARG A 94 9.02 5.65 19.19
N SER A 95 10.11 5.31 18.51
CA SER A 95 11.46 5.52 19.01
C SER A 95 11.76 7.00 19.23
N ILE A 96 11.46 7.86 18.24
CA ILE A 96 11.71 9.30 18.36
C ILE A 96 10.82 9.95 19.42
N LEU A 97 9.56 9.53 19.53
CA LEU A 97 8.69 10.02 20.61
C LEU A 97 9.22 9.63 21.99
N ARG A 98 9.71 8.39 22.14
CA ARG A 98 10.33 7.93 23.39
C ARG A 98 11.55 8.76 23.73
N GLU A 99 12.44 8.99 22.77
CA GLU A 99 13.65 9.79 22.95
C GLU A 99 13.34 11.24 23.33
N VAL A 100 12.36 11.87 22.65
CA VAL A 100 11.88 13.21 23.00
C VAL A 100 11.34 13.24 24.42
N LYS A 101 10.51 12.26 24.83
CA LYS A 101 9.97 12.19 26.19
C LYS A 101 11.04 11.97 27.25
N THR A 102 12.05 11.15 26.98
CA THR A 102 13.12 10.87 27.95
C THR A 102 14.08 12.03 28.12
N THR A 103 14.33 12.78 27.05
CA THR A 103 15.28 13.90 27.07
C THR A 103 14.63 15.21 27.49
N LEU A 104 13.32 15.36 27.30
CA LEU A 104 12.55 16.57 27.61
C LEU A 104 11.32 16.25 28.51
N PRO A 105 11.52 15.74 29.73
CA PRO A 105 10.42 15.23 30.58
C PRO A 105 9.38 16.29 30.96
N ASP A 106 9.78 17.55 31.14
CA ASP A 106 8.90 18.66 31.54
C ASP A 106 8.40 19.54 30.37
N GLU A 107 8.59 19.09 29.13
CA GLU A 107 8.24 19.88 27.95
C GLU A 107 6.73 19.82 27.64
N ARG A 108 6.03 20.92 27.90
CA ARG A 108 4.59 21.06 27.61
C ARG A 108 4.24 20.94 26.12
N GLY A 109 5.22 21.12 25.21
CA GLY A 109 5.02 21.03 23.76
C GLY A 109 5.03 19.62 23.16
N ILE A 110 5.17 18.55 23.96
CA ILE A 110 5.23 17.17 23.42
C ILE A 110 4.00 16.83 22.56
N GLU A 111 2.84 17.38 22.90
CA GLU A 111 1.61 17.20 22.11
C GLU A 111 1.75 17.74 20.69
N ASP A 112 2.44 18.87 20.49
CA ASP A 112 2.71 19.42 19.16
C ASP A 112 3.56 18.47 18.32
N PHE A 113 4.57 17.87 18.94
CA PHE A 113 5.43 16.90 18.28
C PHE A 113 4.65 15.63 17.88
N VAL A 114 3.73 15.18 18.74
CA VAL A 114 2.82 14.07 18.41
C VAL A 114 1.87 14.44 17.29
N ARG A 115 1.29 15.65 17.31
CA ARG A 115 0.45 16.17 16.21
C ARG A 115 1.20 16.19 14.89
N LEU A 116 2.46 16.63 14.86
CA LEU A 116 3.31 16.61 13.67
C LEU A 116 3.57 15.18 13.16
N GLN A 117 3.81 14.21 14.05
CA GLN A 117 3.95 12.80 13.66
C GLN A 117 2.68 12.22 13.04
N ILE A 118 1.52 12.55 13.63
CA ILE A 118 0.21 12.12 13.10
C ILE A 118 -0.03 12.78 11.74
N ALA A 119 0.24 14.08 11.62
CA ALA A 119 0.14 14.82 10.36
C ALA A 119 1.02 14.20 9.27
N PHE A 120 2.26 13.81 9.59
CA PHE A 120 3.16 13.13 8.67
C PHE A 120 2.57 11.81 8.16
N ALA A 121 2.07 10.96 9.06
CA ALA A 121 1.48 9.67 8.70
C ALA A 121 0.25 9.83 7.80
N HIS A 122 -0.62 10.79 8.11
CA HIS A 122 -1.78 11.13 7.28
C HIS A 122 -1.37 11.68 5.92
N CYS A 123 -0.44 12.63 5.89
CA CYS A 123 0.10 13.19 4.65
C CYS A 123 0.66 12.10 3.75
N LEU A 124 1.55 11.24 4.27
CA LEU A 124 2.16 10.16 3.49
C LEU A 124 1.10 9.21 2.92
N ARG A 125 0.12 8.80 3.73
CA ARG A 125 -0.99 7.95 3.29
C ARG A 125 -1.79 8.59 2.16
N MET A 126 -2.11 9.88 2.27
CA MET A 126 -2.91 10.60 1.27
C MET A 126 -2.10 10.87 -0.01
N THR A 127 -0.81 11.18 0.09
CA THR A 127 0.10 11.31 -1.06
C THR A 127 0.15 10.02 -1.87
N LEU A 128 0.35 8.88 -1.20
CA LEU A 128 0.38 7.57 -1.86
C LEU A 128 -0.97 7.16 -2.48
N ARG A 129 -2.08 7.67 -1.95
CA ARG A 129 -3.43 7.46 -2.49
C ARG A 129 -3.90 8.53 -3.46
N ARG A 130 -3.09 9.57 -3.72
CA ARG A 130 -3.46 10.75 -4.53
C ARG A 130 -4.76 11.41 -4.06
N GLN A 131 -4.91 11.56 -2.75
CA GLN A 131 -6.09 12.15 -2.10
C GLN A 131 -5.81 13.59 -1.65
N PRO A 132 -6.84 14.46 -1.58
CA PRO A 132 -6.70 15.81 -1.08
C PRO A 132 -6.28 15.80 0.40
N GLN A 133 -5.36 16.69 0.77
CA GLN A 133 -4.68 16.64 2.07
C GLN A 133 -5.11 17.75 3.04
N THR A 134 -5.52 18.90 2.50
CA THR A 134 -5.69 20.16 3.23
C THR A 134 -6.62 20.04 4.44
N GLN A 135 -7.79 19.42 4.27
CA GLN A 135 -8.79 19.32 5.33
C GLN A 135 -8.34 18.42 6.48
N VAL A 136 -7.71 17.28 6.17
CA VAL A 136 -7.23 16.34 7.20
C VAL A 136 -6.02 16.92 7.93
N LEU A 137 -5.12 17.57 7.21
CA LEU A 137 -3.92 18.18 7.80
C LEU A 137 -4.24 19.40 8.66
N GLY A 138 -5.30 20.16 8.33
CA GLY A 138 -5.76 21.30 9.14
C GLY A 138 -6.23 20.93 10.55
N ASN A 139 -6.54 19.65 10.82
CA ASN A 139 -6.86 19.18 12.18
C ASN A 139 -5.61 19.01 13.07
N TYR A 140 -4.42 18.99 12.48
CA TYR A 140 -3.16 18.69 13.18
C TYR A 140 -2.10 19.79 13.04
N LEU A 141 -2.24 20.67 12.05
CA LEU A 141 -1.31 21.74 11.74
C LEU A 141 -2.00 23.09 11.83
N ASP A 142 -1.31 24.07 12.42
CA ASP A 142 -1.73 25.47 12.38
C ASP A 142 -1.77 25.99 10.94
N GLN A 143 -2.54 27.06 10.72
CA GLN A 143 -2.81 27.58 9.37
C GLN A 143 -1.52 27.98 8.63
N GLU A 144 -0.52 28.53 9.33
CA GLU A 144 0.78 28.89 8.75
C GLU A 144 1.58 27.64 8.31
N ALA A 145 1.64 26.62 9.17
CA ALA A 145 2.32 25.36 8.87
C ALA A 145 1.62 24.62 7.73
N LEU A 146 0.28 24.62 7.70
CA LEU A 146 -0.51 24.02 6.63
C LEU A 146 -0.22 24.67 5.27
N GLN A 147 -0.17 26.00 5.20
CA GLN A 147 0.19 26.71 3.97
C GLN A 147 1.58 26.33 3.47
N LYS A 148 2.58 26.29 4.36
CA LYS A 148 3.95 25.86 4.03
C LYS A 148 3.99 24.42 3.50
N VAL A 149 3.18 23.52 4.05
CA VAL A 149 3.11 22.10 3.65
C VAL A 149 2.42 21.94 2.29
N VAL A 150 1.28 22.60 2.08
CA VAL A 150 0.53 22.51 0.82
C VAL A 150 1.27 23.18 -0.35
N ALA A 151 2.01 24.26 -0.10
CA ALA A 151 2.82 24.93 -1.10
C ALA A 151 4.10 24.16 -1.49
N SER A 152 4.49 23.14 -0.71
CA SER A 152 5.71 22.36 -0.96
C SER A 152 5.48 21.30 -2.04
N HIS A 153 6.46 21.10 -2.92
CA HIS A 153 6.46 19.98 -3.87
C HIS A 153 6.45 18.61 -3.17
N SER A 154 7.03 18.52 -1.97
CA SER A 154 6.97 17.33 -1.12
C SER A 154 6.37 17.67 0.24
N PRO A 155 5.04 17.54 0.40
CA PRO A 155 4.35 17.89 1.64
C PRO A 155 4.80 17.06 2.84
N ALA A 156 4.97 15.74 2.67
CA ALA A 156 5.40 14.85 3.75
C ALA A 156 6.82 15.21 4.24
N ASN A 157 7.74 15.51 3.30
CA ASN A 157 9.09 15.94 3.65
C ASN A 157 9.09 17.30 4.35
N ARG A 158 8.17 18.20 3.99
CA ARG A 158 8.00 19.48 4.68
C ARG A 158 7.59 19.28 6.14
N ILE A 159 6.71 18.32 6.44
CA ILE A 159 6.33 18.01 7.83
C ILE A 159 7.52 17.46 8.62
N LEU A 160 8.38 16.62 8.01
CA LEU A 160 9.62 16.18 8.66
C LEU A 160 10.55 17.36 8.99
N LEU A 161 10.65 18.34 8.10
CA LEU A 161 11.40 19.57 8.36
C LEU A 161 10.81 20.34 9.55
N LEU A 162 9.49 20.50 9.62
CA LEU A 162 8.82 21.13 10.78
C LEU A 162 9.10 20.40 12.10
N MET A 163 9.16 19.06 12.07
CA MET A 163 9.58 18.27 13.24
C MET A 163 11.03 18.54 13.63
N GLY A 164 11.94 18.65 12.66
CA GLY A 164 13.33 19.02 12.89
C GLY A 164 13.49 20.44 13.45
N GLU A 165 12.74 21.40 12.93
CA GLU A 165 12.71 22.78 13.43
C GLU A 165 12.21 22.84 14.88
N TRP A 166 11.16 22.06 15.20
CA TRP A 166 10.63 21.93 16.56
C TRP A 166 11.69 21.44 17.56
N LEU A 167 12.53 20.48 17.16
CA LEU A 167 13.67 19.99 17.96
C LEU A 167 14.79 21.03 18.04
N ALA A 168 15.13 21.69 16.93
CA ALA A 168 16.20 22.68 16.87
C ALA A 168 15.94 23.90 17.76
N ILE A 169 14.68 24.34 17.87
CA ILE A 169 14.28 25.43 18.78
C ILE A 169 14.58 25.03 20.24
N ARG A 170 14.28 23.79 20.62
CA ARG A 170 14.51 23.27 21.99
C ARG A 170 15.98 23.02 22.31
N ARG A 171 16.77 22.69 21.30
CA ARG A 171 18.23 22.63 21.41
C ARG A 171 18.81 24.02 21.68
N ARG A 172 18.37 25.03 20.93
CA ARG A 172 18.81 26.42 21.13
C ARG A 172 18.39 27.00 22.48
N SER A 173 17.28 26.55 23.06
CA SER A 173 16.86 26.95 24.41
C SER A 173 17.60 26.22 25.54
N GLY A 174 18.67 25.48 25.24
CA GLY A 174 19.49 24.78 26.25
C GLY A 174 18.83 23.55 26.88
N LYS A 175 17.69 23.08 26.34
CA LYS A 175 16.95 21.92 26.89
C LYS A 175 17.42 20.57 26.34
N LEU A 176 18.20 20.57 25.27
CA LEU A 176 18.85 19.37 24.71
C LEU A 176 20.37 19.58 24.80
N PHE A 177 21.05 18.81 25.65
CA PHE A 177 22.51 18.82 25.75
C PHE A 177 23.13 18.02 24.61
N GLU A 178 24.20 18.55 23.99
CA GLU A 178 25.11 17.77 23.16
C GLU A 178 25.85 16.78 24.05
N ARG A 179 25.43 15.53 24.08
CA ARG A 179 26.39 14.45 24.34
C ARG A 179 26.97 14.05 22.98
N LEU A 180 28.14 14.63 22.70
CA LEU A 180 29.12 14.10 21.75
C LEU A 180 29.51 12.67 22.18
#